data_AF-A0A2K5RVU1-F1
#
_entry.id   AF-A0A2K5RVU1-F1
#
_cell.length_a   1.000
_cell.length_b   1.000
_cell.length_c   1.000
_cell.angle_alpha   90.00
_cell.angle_beta   90.00
_cell.angle_gamma   90.00
#
_symmetry.space_group_name_H-M   'P 1'
#
loop_
_entity.id
_entity.type
_entity.pdbx_description
1 polymer ?
#
loop_
_entity_poly.entity_id
_entity_poly.type
_entity_poly.pdbx_seq_one_letter_code
_entity_poly.pdbx_strand_id
1 'polypeptide(L)'
;MAQRTGLEDPERYLFVDRAVIYNPATQADWTAKKLVWIPSERHGFEAASIKEERGDEVMVELAENGKKAMVNKDDIQKMNPPKFSKVEDMAELTCLNEASVLHNLKDRYYSGLIYTYSGLFCVVINPYKNLPIYSENIIEMYRGKKRHEMPPHIYAISESAYRCMLQDLRFYHLHGILE
;
A
#
# COMPACT_ATOMS: atom_id res chain seq x y z
N MET A 1 -34.49 -10.78 22.43
CA MET A 1 -33.08 -11.17 22.17
C MET A 1 -32.88 -11.16 20.66
N ALA A 2 -32.33 -10.08 20.11
CA ALA A 2 -32.03 -10.00 18.68
C ALA A 2 -30.59 -10.49 18.46
N GLN A 3 -30.44 -11.62 17.79
CA GLN A 3 -29.14 -12.11 17.34
C GLN A 3 -28.54 -11.10 16.35
N ARG A 4 -27.51 -10.36 16.80
CA ARG A 4 -26.61 -9.61 15.92
C ARG A 4 -25.79 -10.63 15.14
N THR A 5 -26.23 -10.98 13.94
CA THR A 5 -25.43 -11.70 12.96
C THR A 5 -24.20 -10.85 12.63
N GLY A 6 -23.02 -11.50 12.58
CA GLY A 6 -21.70 -10.85 12.47
C GLY A 6 -21.53 -10.00 11.23
N LEU A 7 -21.91 -8.72 11.31
CA LEU A 7 -21.50 -7.70 10.37
C LEU A 7 -20.00 -7.48 10.56
N GLU A 8 -19.21 -7.93 9.60
CA GLU A 8 -17.79 -7.60 9.53
C GLU A 8 -17.65 -6.07 9.56
N ASP A 9 -16.84 -5.57 10.48
CA ASP A 9 -16.62 -4.15 10.68
C ASP A 9 -16.03 -3.52 9.40
N PRO A 10 -16.75 -2.61 8.72
CA PRO A 10 -16.27 -1.99 7.49
C PRO A 10 -15.00 -1.16 7.69
N GLU A 11 -14.75 -0.69 8.92
CA GLU A 11 -13.53 0.05 9.25
C GLU A 11 -12.27 -0.79 9.03
N ARG A 12 -12.34 -2.11 9.21
CA ARG A 12 -11.22 -3.02 8.97
C ARG A 12 -10.74 -3.02 7.51
N TYR A 13 -11.64 -2.70 6.58
CA TYR A 13 -11.37 -2.66 5.14
C TYR A 13 -11.02 -1.27 4.62
N LEU A 14 -10.98 -0.26 5.51
CA LEU A 14 -10.64 1.11 5.18
C LEU A 14 -9.42 1.60 5.95
N PHE A 15 -9.32 1.26 7.23
CA PHE A 15 -8.26 1.73 8.11
C PHE A 15 -7.15 0.70 8.25
N VAL A 16 -5.92 1.22 8.21
CA VAL A 16 -4.73 0.43 8.49
C VAL A 16 -4.58 0.30 10.01
N ASP A 17 -4.43 -0.92 10.51
CA ASP A 17 -4.08 -1.15 11.91
C ASP A 17 -2.62 -0.71 12.17
N ARG A 18 -2.46 0.52 12.66
CA ARG A 18 -1.15 1.13 12.94
C ARG A 18 -0.45 0.51 14.15
N ALA A 19 -1.17 -0.18 15.04
CA ALA A 19 -0.55 -0.86 16.17
C ALA A 19 0.34 -2.03 15.71
N VAL A 20 0.00 -2.64 14.57
CA VAL A 20 0.79 -3.72 13.95
C VAL A 20 2.04 -3.16 13.23
N ILE A 21 2.00 -1.92 12.76
CA ILE A 21 3.09 -1.29 11.99
C ILE A 21 4.23 -0.84 12.91
N TYR A 22 3.92 -0.35 14.11
CA TYR A 22 4.94 0.11 15.06
C TYR A 22 5.41 -1.02 15.96
N ASN A 23 6.19 -1.95 15.41
CA ASN A 23 6.90 -2.95 16.20
C ASN A 23 8.41 -2.61 16.25
N PRO A 24 8.97 -2.26 17.43
CA PRO A 24 10.40 -1.98 17.58
C PRO A 24 11.32 -3.10 17.08
N ALA A 25 10.86 -4.36 17.15
CA ALA A 25 11.63 -5.51 16.68
C ALA A 25 11.80 -5.52 15.15
N THR A 26 10.76 -5.13 14.39
CA THR A 26 10.85 -5.09 12.92
C THR A 26 11.76 -3.96 12.43
N GLN A 27 11.76 -2.83 13.15
CA GLN A 27 12.66 -1.71 12.88
C GLN A 27 14.14 -2.08 13.16
N ALA A 28 14.41 -2.81 14.24
CA ALA A 28 15.73 -3.31 14.57
C ALA A 28 16.23 -4.31 13.51
N ASP A 29 15.38 -5.26 13.11
CA ASP A 29 15.69 -6.26 12.09
C ASP A 29 16.00 -5.65 10.71
N TRP A 30 15.24 -4.64 10.29
CA TRP A 30 15.48 -3.93 9.04
C TRP A 30 16.86 -3.25 9.03
N THR A 31 17.20 -2.57 10.12
CA THR A 31 18.48 -1.86 10.25
C THR A 31 19.66 -2.83 10.27
N ALA A 32 19.48 -4.00 10.89
CA ALA A 32 20.52 -5.01 11.01
C ALA A 32 20.80 -5.76 9.70
N LYS A 33 19.78 -5.99 8.86
CA LYS A 33 19.88 -6.94 7.73
C LYS A 33 20.16 -6.31 6.36
N LYS A 34 20.29 -4.98 6.25
CA LYS A 34 20.49 -4.26 4.96
C LYS A 34 19.57 -4.82 3.87
N LEU A 35 18.26 -4.82 4.15
CA LEU A 35 17.28 -5.46 3.28
C LEU A 35 17.13 -4.70 1.95
N VAL A 36 16.98 -5.47 0.88
CA VAL A 36 16.81 -5.00 -0.50
C VAL A 36 15.79 -5.87 -1.22
N TRP A 37 15.25 -5.36 -2.32
CA TRP A 37 14.41 -6.11 -3.24
C TRP A 37 15.26 -6.65 -4.39
N ILE A 38 15.02 -7.90 -4.75
CA ILE A 38 15.62 -8.53 -5.93
C ILE A 38 14.52 -9.10 -6.84
N PRO A 39 14.75 -9.21 -8.17
CA PRO A 39 13.80 -9.82 -9.08
C PRO A 39 13.52 -11.28 -8.73
N SER A 40 12.28 -11.71 -8.88
CA SER A 40 11.84 -13.10 -8.70
C SER A 40 10.82 -13.48 -9.77
N GLU A 41 11.03 -14.63 -10.41
CA GLU A 41 10.10 -15.16 -11.41
C GLU A 41 8.71 -15.49 -10.81
N ARG A 42 8.65 -15.79 -9.51
CA ARG A 42 7.41 -16.22 -8.86
C ARG A 42 6.59 -15.07 -8.30
N HIS A 43 7.26 -14.07 -7.73
CA HIS A 43 6.61 -12.99 -6.98
C HIS A 43 6.82 -11.60 -7.59
N GLY A 44 7.51 -11.51 -8.73
CA GLY A 44 7.99 -10.26 -9.32
C GLY A 44 9.24 -9.76 -8.59
N PHE A 45 9.11 -9.49 -7.29
CA PHE A 45 10.21 -9.10 -6.41
C PHE A 45 10.14 -9.82 -5.07
N GLU A 46 11.31 -10.12 -4.50
CA GLU A 46 11.46 -10.74 -3.19
C GLU A 46 12.45 -9.98 -2.31
N ALA A 47 12.22 -10.02 -0.99
CA ALA A 47 13.11 -9.39 -0.03
C ALA A 47 14.35 -10.26 0.19
N ALA A 48 15.53 -9.63 0.17
CA ALA A 48 16.81 -10.28 0.40
C ALA A 48 17.73 -9.39 1.24
N SER A 49 18.71 -10.02 1.89
CA SER A 49 19.74 -9.37 2.70
C SER A 49 21.08 -9.45 1.99
N ILE A 50 21.77 -8.33 1.82
CA ILE A 50 23.11 -8.29 1.23
C ILE A 50 24.11 -8.92 2.21
N LYS A 51 24.88 -9.92 1.75
CA LYS A 51 25.91 -10.60 2.54
C LYS A 51 27.33 -10.23 2.13
N GLU A 52 27.61 -10.24 0.83
CA GLU A 52 28.94 -9.98 0.30
C GLU A 52 28.82 -9.25 -1.05
N GLU A 53 29.67 -8.26 -1.28
CA GLU A 53 29.77 -7.59 -2.58
C GLU A 53 31.04 -8.06 -3.29
N ARG A 54 30.91 -8.54 -4.52
CA ARG A 54 32.00 -9.06 -5.35
C ARG A 54 32.04 -8.32 -6.69
N GLY A 55 32.69 -7.16 -6.70
CA GLY A 55 32.74 -6.31 -7.90
C GLY A 55 31.35 -5.84 -8.30
N ASP A 56 30.89 -6.30 -9.47
CA ASP A 56 29.60 -5.95 -10.08
C ASP A 56 28.44 -6.85 -9.63
N GLU A 57 28.73 -7.97 -8.96
CA GLU A 57 27.73 -8.87 -8.41
C GLU A 57 27.67 -8.80 -6.88
N VAL A 58 26.51 -9.11 -6.30
CA VAL A 58 26.28 -9.17 -4.87
C VAL A 58 25.70 -10.51 -4.50
N MET A 59 26.28 -11.14 -3.48
CA MET A 59 25.70 -12.29 -2.83
C MET A 59 24.61 -11.81 -1.87
N VAL A 60 23.38 -12.19 -2.18
CA VAL A 60 22.19 -11.90 -1.38
C VAL A 60 21.63 -13.18 -0.78
N GLU A 61 21.03 -13.08 0.40
CA GLU A 61 20.32 -14.16 1.07
C GLU A 61 18.83 -13.82 1.13
N LEU A 62 17.99 -14.63 0.50
CA LEU A 62 16.55 -14.45 0.49
C LEU A 62 15.99 -14.49 1.91
N ALA A 63 15.16 -13.51 2.25
CA ALA A 63 14.58 -13.38 3.59
C ALA A 63 13.55 -14.49 3.90
N GLU A 64 12.90 -15.06 2.88
CA GLU A 64 11.83 -16.06 3.06
C GLU A 64 12.37 -17.47 3.30
N ASN A 65 13.39 -17.90 2.54
CA ASN A 65 13.87 -19.29 2.54
C ASN A 65 15.36 -19.43 2.89
N GLY A 66 16.08 -18.33 3.15
CA GLY A 66 17.50 -18.33 3.48
C GLY A 66 18.43 -18.77 2.34
N LYS A 67 17.91 -18.96 1.12
CA LYS A 67 18.70 -19.35 -0.04
C LYS A 67 19.59 -18.20 -0.46
N LYS A 68 20.85 -18.51 -0.76
CA LYS A 68 21.81 -17.55 -1.29
C LYS A 68 21.76 -17.51 -2.81
N ALA A 69 21.80 -16.32 -3.38
CA ALA A 69 21.85 -16.08 -4.81
C ALA A 69 22.88 -14.99 -5.12
N MET A 70 23.47 -15.05 -6.31
CA MET A 70 24.28 -13.96 -6.86
C MET A 70 23.38 -13.16 -7.78
N VAL A 71 23.34 -11.84 -7.60
CA VAL A 71 22.57 -10.91 -8.42
C VAL A 71 23.45 -9.74 -8.82
N ASN A 72 23.18 -9.12 -9.97
CA ASN A 72 23.88 -7.91 -10.37
C ASN A 72 23.50 -6.76 -9.43
N LYS A 73 24.45 -5.88 -9.10
CA LYS A 73 24.21 -4.66 -8.33
C LYS A 73 23.09 -3.79 -8.91
N ASP A 74 22.97 -3.74 -10.22
CA ASP A 74 21.98 -2.89 -10.91
C ASP A 74 20.54 -3.43 -10.80
N ASP A 75 20.38 -4.73 -10.56
CA ASP A 75 19.07 -5.38 -10.38
C ASP A 75 18.51 -5.22 -8.96
N ILE A 76 19.33 -4.71 -8.03
CA ILE A 76 18.95 -4.56 -6.63
C ILE A 76 18.20 -3.24 -6.42
N GLN A 77 16.99 -3.31 -5.87
CA GLN A 77 16.22 -2.12 -5.51
C GLN A 77 16.22 -1.90 -3.99
N LYS A 78 16.32 -0.65 -3.56
CA LYS A 78 16.32 -0.28 -2.13
C LYS A 78 14.98 -0.60 -1.48
N MET A 79 15.00 -1.21 -0.29
CA MET A 79 13.79 -1.47 0.48
C MET A 79 13.45 -0.31 1.42
N ASN A 80 12.18 0.09 1.44
CA ASN A 80 11.70 1.09 2.38
C ASN A 80 11.68 0.53 3.82
N PRO A 81 11.90 1.38 4.85
CA PRO A 81 11.75 0.96 6.24
C PRO A 81 10.35 0.42 6.57
N PRO A 82 10.19 -0.47 7.57
CA PRO A 82 8.91 -1.09 7.93
C PRO A 82 7.80 -0.10 8.29
N LYS A 83 8.17 1.11 8.74
CA LYS A 83 7.21 2.21 9.00
C LYS A 83 6.37 2.59 7.78
N PHE A 84 6.83 2.27 6.57
CA PHE A 84 6.14 2.50 5.31
C PHE A 84 5.35 1.27 4.82
N SER A 85 5.07 0.30 5.70
CA SER A 85 4.16 -0.79 5.37
C SER A 85 2.73 -0.27 5.25
N LYS A 86 2.03 -0.66 4.18
CA LYS A 86 0.62 -0.32 3.90
C LYS A 86 0.34 1.18 3.86
N VAL A 87 1.26 1.98 3.32
CA VAL A 87 1.05 3.43 3.17
C VAL A 87 -0.20 3.74 2.35
N GLU A 88 -0.92 4.78 2.78
CA GLU A 88 -2.15 5.24 2.12
C GLU A 88 -1.86 5.96 0.81
N ASP A 89 -0.71 6.66 0.72
CA ASP A 89 -0.22 7.30 -0.50
C ASP A 89 1.20 6.83 -0.83
N MET A 90 1.36 6.22 -2.00
CA MET A 90 2.66 5.72 -2.46
C MET A 90 3.65 6.85 -2.76
N ALA A 91 3.18 8.09 -2.95
CA ALA A 91 4.06 9.25 -3.08
C ALA A 91 4.83 9.57 -1.79
N GLU A 92 4.42 9.03 -0.64
CA GLU A 92 5.12 9.20 0.65
C GLU A 92 6.29 8.23 0.84
N LEU A 93 6.45 7.23 -0.05
CA LEU A 93 7.56 6.29 0.02
C LEU A 93 8.89 7.01 -0.20
N THR A 94 9.90 6.71 0.64
CA THR A 94 11.24 7.30 0.49
C THR A 94 11.96 6.78 -0.75
N CYS A 95 11.84 5.47 -1.00
CA CYS A 95 12.36 4.80 -2.19
C CYS A 95 11.18 4.44 -3.08
N LEU A 96 10.90 5.28 -4.09
CA LEU A 96 9.88 4.98 -5.09
C LEU A 96 10.49 4.11 -6.19
N ASN A 97 10.27 2.80 -6.11
CA ASN A 97 10.70 1.83 -7.09
C ASN A 97 9.59 0.82 -7.36
N GLU A 98 9.72 0.07 -8.45
CA GLU A 98 8.70 -0.89 -8.90
C GLU A 98 8.41 -1.93 -7.82
N ALA A 99 9.45 -2.45 -7.15
CA ALA A 99 9.30 -3.44 -6.10
C ALA A 99 8.50 -2.90 -4.89
N SER A 100 8.76 -1.65 -4.47
CA SER A 100 8.08 -1.05 -3.33
C SER A 100 6.63 -0.72 -3.62
N VAL A 101 6.32 -0.27 -4.84
CA VAL A 101 4.94 -0.05 -5.30
C VAL A 101 4.18 -1.37 -5.31
N LEU A 102 4.75 -2.40 -5.94
CA LEU A 102 4.14 -3.73 -5.99
C LEU A 102 3.92 -4.30 -4.59
N HIS A 103 4.92 -4.21 -3.70
CA HIS A 103 4.84 -4.71 -2.35
C HIS A 103 3.74 -4.00 -1.54
N ASN A 104 3.67 -2.67 -1.61
CA ASN A 104 2.64 -1.92 -0.88
C ASN A 104 1.23 -2.27 -1.36
N LEU A 105 1.03 -2.35 -2.69
CA LEU A 105 -0.25 -2.75 -3.28
C LEU A 105 -0.64 -4.18 -2.87
N LYS A 106 0.32 -5.11 -2.91
CA LYS A 106 0.12 -6.52 -2.51
C LYS A 106 -0.28 -6.62 -1.04
N ASP A 107 0.45 -5.99 -0.13
CA ASP A 107 0.19 -6.04 1.31
C ASP A 107 -1.15 -5.40 1.69
N ARG A 108 -1.50 -4.28 1.05
CA ARG A 108 -2.80 -3.62 1.22
C ARG A 108 -3.93 -4.50 0.70
N TYR A 109 -3.78 -5.07 -0.49
CA TYR A 109 -4.78 -5.97 -1.08
C TYR A 109 -5.07 -7.19 -0.20
N TYR A 110 -4.03 -7.88 0.30
CA TYR A 110 -4.23 -9.02 1.22
C TYR A 110 -4.84 -8.61 2.57
N SER A 111 -4.69 -7.34 2.96
CA SER A 111 -5.36 -6.78 4.14
C SER A 111 -6.81 -6.34 3.86
N GLY A 112 -7.28 -6.43 2.61
CA GLY A 112 -8.60 -5.99 2.19
C GLY A 112 -8.72 -4.49 1.90
N LEU A 113 -7.59 -3.78 1.85
CA LEU A 113 -7.50 -2.36 1.52
C LEU A 113 -7.28 -2.21 0.00
N ILE A 114 -8.35 -2.00 -0.75
CA ILE A 114 -8.31 -2.03 -2.22
C ILE A 114 -7.97 -0.68 -2.87
N TYR A 115 -8.13 0.41 -2.13
CA TYR A 115 -7.86 1.76 -2.58
C TYR A 115 -6.50 2.22 -2.03
N THR A 116 -5.65 2.73 -2.91
CA THR A 116 -4.34 3.29 -2.54
C THR A 116 -4.09 4.53 -3.38
N TYR A 117 -3.69 5.64 -2.76
CA TYR A 117 -3.31 6.84 -3.50
C TYR A 117 -1.92 6.68 -4.13
N SER A 118 -1.73 7.36 -5.26
CA SER A 118 -0.46 7.53 -5.95
C SER A 118 -0.33 9.00 -6.35
N GLY A 119 -0.01 9.86 -5.39
CA GLY A 119 0.14 11.30 -5.60
C GLY A 119 -1.18 11.96 -5.99
N LEU A 120 -1.47 12.16 -7.27
CA LEU A 120 -2.74 12.76 -7.72
C LEU A 120 -3.80 11.71 -8.08
N PHE A 121 -3.39 10.48 -8.33
CA PHE A 121 -4.26 9.41 -8.79
C PHE A 121 -4.61 8.45 -7.65
N CYS A 122 -5.60 7.59 -7.87
CA CYS A 122 -5.93 6.48 -6.99
C CYS A 122 -5.87 5.19 -7.76
N VAL A 123 -5.08 4.24 -7.25
CA VAL A 123 -4.99 2.87 -7.76
C VAL A 123 -6.02 2.03 -7.02
N VAL A 124 -6.80 1.27 -7.79
CA VAL A 124 -7.86 0.39 -7.26
C VAL A 124 -7.61 -1.02 -7.77
N ILE A 125 -7.56 -1.99 -6.87
CA ILE A 125 -7.43 -3.40 -7.22
C ILE A 125 -8.78 -4.10 -7.00
N ASN A 126 -9.26 -4.83 -8.00
CA ASN A 126 -10.53 -5.54 -7.91
C ASN A 126 -10.49 -6.57 -6.76
N PRO A 127 -11.37 -6.46 -5.73
CA PRO A 127 -11.39 -7.39 -4.60
C PRO A 127 -11.88 -8.80 -4.96
N TYR A 128 -12.57 -8.98 -6.09
CA TYR A 128 -13.29 -10.22 -6.47
C TYR A 128 -14.22 -10.77 -5.38
N LYS A 129 -14.57 -9.94 -4.39
CA LYS A 129 -15.47 -10.24 -3.28
C LYS A 129 -16.21 -8.97 -2.87
N ASN A 130 -17.41 -9.13 -2.32
CA ASN A 130 -18.18 -8.00 -1.79
C ASN A 130 -17.56 -7.54 -0.47
N LEU A 131 -17.12 -6.28 -0.43
CA LEU A 131 -16.60 -5.63 0.77
C LEU A 131 -17.69 -4.72 1.37
N PRO A 132 -17.85 -4.66 2.71
CA PRO A 132 -18.86 -3.82 3.37
C PRO A 132 -18.52 -2.32 3.37
N ILE A 133 -17.67 -1.85 2.46
CA ILE A 133 -17.19 -0.46 2.37
C ILE A 133 -18.16 0.49 1.64
N TYR A 134 -19.19 -0.05 0.98
CA TYR A 134 -20.20 0.72 0.27
C TYR A 134 -21.52 0.72 1.06
N SER A 135 -21.62 1.61 2.04
CA SER A 135 -22.85 1.82 2.82
C SER A 135 -23.09 3.31 3.08
N GLU A 136 -24.34 3.66 3.45
CA GLU A 136 -24.72 5.04 3.78
C GLU A 136 -23.87 5.62 4.92
N ASN A 137 -23.60 4.82 5.95
CA ASN A 137 -22.73 5.21 7.06
C ASN A 137 -21.34 5.65 6.57
N ILE A 138 -20.76 4.95 5.59
CA ILE A 138 -19.46 5.32 5.02
C ILE A 138 -19.59 6.59 4.18
N ILE A 139 -20.67 6.79 3.42
CA ILE A 139 -20.90 8.04 2.67
C ILE A 139 -20.91 9.24 3.62
N GLU A 140 -21.62 9.15 4.73
CA GLU A 140 -21.67 10.21 5.76
C GLU A 140 -20.30 10.46 6.38
N MET A 141 -19.52 9.41 6.62
CA MET A 141 -18.18 9.50 7.16
C MET A 141 -17.22 10.30 6.26
N TYR A 142 -17.33 10.16 4.93
CA TYR A 142 -16.49 10.87 3.95
C TYR A 142 -17.01 12.26 3.57
N ARG A 143 -18.29 12.57 3.84
CA ARG A 143 -18.91 13.85 3.49
C ARG A 143 -18.20 15.02 4.18
N GLY A 144 -17.82 16.05 3.42
CA GLY A 144 -17.16 17.24 3.92
C GLY A 144 -15.71 17.04 4.40
N LYS A 145 -15.16 15.83 4.31
CA LYS A 145 -13.80 15.53 4.77
C LYS A 145 -12.74 15.90 3.74
N LYS A 146 -11.55 16.19 4.22
CA LYS A 146 -10.35 16.37 3.39
C LYS A 146 -9.67 15.03 3.15
N ARG A 147 -8.87 14.98 2.08
CA ARG A 147 -8.18 13.77 1.62
C ARG A 147 -7.28 13.09 2.66
N HIS A 148 -6.68 13.84 3.57
CA HIS A 148 -5.80 13.32 4.62
C HIS A 148 -6.52 12.97 5.93
N GLU A 149 -7.80 13.32 6.05
CA GLU A 149 -8.59 13.04 7.26
C GLU A 149 -9.19 11.63 7.23
N MET A 150 -9.37 11.08 6.02
CA MET A 150 -9.98 9.78 5.77
C MET A 150 -9.07 8.95 4.86
N PRO A 151 -9.06 7.62 5.00
CA PRO A 151 -8.21 6.77 4.18
C PRO A 151 -8.63 6.81 2.70
N PRO A 152 -7.80 6.25 1.79
CA PRO A 152 -8.12 6.25 0.37
C PRO A 152 -9.44 5.53 0.08
N HIS A 153 -10.35 6.19 -0.63
CA HIS A 153 -11.62 5.62 -1.05
C HIS A 153 -12.22 6.42 -2.21
N ILE A 154 -13.09 5.79 -3.02
CA ILE A 154 -13.76 6.46 -4.13
C ILE A 154 -14.60 7.67 -3.68
N TYR A 155 -15.25 7.58 -2.51
CA TYR A 155 -16.03 8.68 -1.95
C TYR A 155 -15.17 9.90 -1.60
N ALA A 156 -13.91 9.70 -1.19
CA ALA A 156 -12.99 10.81 -0.95
C ALA A 156 -12.66 11.57 -2.25
N ILE A 157 -12.52 10.84 -3.36
CA ILE A 157 -12.26 11.42 -4.69
C ILE A 157 -13.49 12.19 -5.16
N SER A 158 -14.67 11.59 -5.05
CA SER A 158 -15.95 12.22 -5.41
C SER A 158 -16.21 13.49 -4.60
N GLU A 159 -15.99 13.45 -3.28
CA GLU A 159 -16.15 14.62 -2.41
C GLU A 159 -15.13 15.72 -2.75
N SER A 160 -13.88 15.34 -3.03
CA SER A 160 -12.85 16.30 -3.43
C SER A 160 -13.21 16.98 -4.75
N ALA A 161 -13.67 16.22 -5.75
CA ALA A 161 -14.10 16.76 -7.03
C ALA A 161 -15.32 17.68 -6.88
N TYR A 162 -16.31 17.29 -6.07
CA TYR A 162 -17.49 18.10 -5.78
C TYR A 162 -17.14 19.42 -5.10
N ARG A 163 -16.27 19.39 -4.08
CA ARG A 163 -15.80 20.61 -3.40
C ARG A 163 -15.01 21.51 -4.34
N CYS A 164 -14.12 20.94 -5.16
CA CYS A 164 -13.39 21.71 -6.17
C CYS A 164 -14.33 22.35 -7.18
N MET A 165 -15.39 21.66 -7.63
CA MET A 165 -16.39 22.24 -8.53
C MET A 165 -17.11 23.44 -7.92
N LEU A 166 -17.49 23.36 -6.64
CA LEU A 166 -18.15 24.48 -5.94
C LEU A 166 -17.22 25.67 -5.69
N GLN A 167 -15.93 25.42 -5.49
CA GLN A 167 -14.93 26.47 -5.24
C GLN A 167 -14.45 27.14 -6.53
N ASP A 168 -14.11 26.35 -7.55
CA ASP A 168 -13.48 26.84 -8.78
C ASP A 168 -14.48 27.10 -9.91
N LEU A 169 -15.76 26.73 -9.74
CA LEU A 169 -16.82 26.82 -10.76
C LEU A 169 -16.42 26.16 -12.10
N ARG A 170 -15.53 25.17 -12.06
CA ARG A 170 -15.05 24.41 -13.23
C ARG A 170 -15.56 22.98 -13.19
N PHE A 171 -15.92 22.44 -14.36
CA PHE A 171 -16.29 21.04 -14.51
C PHE A 171 -15.03 20.16 -14.43
N TYR A 172 -15.06 19.15 -13.55
CA TYR A 172 -13.99 18.17 -13.43
C TYR A 172 -14.45 16.84 -14.03
N HIS A 173 -13.65 16.27 -14.92
CA HIS A 173 -13.84 14.91 -15.43
C HIS A 173 -13.01 13.93 -14.62
N LEU A 174 -13.67 12.98 -13.96
CA LEU A 174 -13.02 11.82 -13.35
C LEU A 174 -12.70 10.79 -14.45
N HIS A 175 -11.58 10.98 -15.15
CA HIS A 175 -11.10 9.98 -16.13
C HIS A 175 -10.57 8.74 -15.40
N GLY A 176 -10.97 7.55 -15.85
CA GLY A 176 -10.34 6.27 -15.46
C GLY A 176 -10.98 5.49 -14.30
N ILE A 177 -12.24 5.74 -13.93
CA ILE A 177 -12.90 4.93 -12.87
C ILE A 177 -13.34 3.54 -13.37
N LEU A 178 -13.49 3.32 -14.68
CA LEU A 178 -13.96 2.06 -15.27
C LEU A 178 -13.43 1.85 -16.71
N GLU A 179 -12.16 1.48 -16.85
CA GLU A 179 -11.69 0.75 -18.04
C GLU A 179 -11.05 -0.58 -17.61
#